data_AF-A0A847BTK3-F1
#
_entry.id   AF-A0A847BTK3-F1
#
_cell.length_a   1.000
_cell.length_b   1.000
_cell.length_c   1.000
_cell.angle_alpha   90.00
_cell.angle_beta   90.00
_cell.angle_gamma   90.00
#
_symmetry.space_group_name_H-M   'P 1'
#
loop_
_entity.id
_entity.type
_entity.pdbx_description
1 polymer ?
#
loop_
_entity_poly.entity_id
_entity_poly.type
_entity_poly.pdbx_seq_one_letter_code
_entity_poly.pdbx_strand_id
1 'polypeptide(L)'
;MIDFYREAVQEDLPQIVKIYNSTVYSGISTADTKEVSVKSKQDWFDSHTGKKPILVKEYHGKIIAWVSFDPFYGRPAYEQTAEISIYIDPNFRGKKLGQQFLEEAIALAPTLNIRTLLALIFRKNDASL
;
A
#
# COMPACT_ATOMS: atom_id res chain seq x y z
N MET A 1 -9.40 -11.53 -14.79
CA MET A 1 -10.05 -10.51 -13.92
C MET A 1 -9.03 -10.10 -12.87
N ILE A 2 -9.20 -8.93 -12.23
CA ILE A 2 -8.39 -8.59 -11.06
C ILE A 2 -9.01 -9.29 -9.86
N ASP A 3 -8.19 -10.01 -9.10
CA ASP A 3 -8.65 -10.82 -7.99
C ASP A 3 -8.98 -9.95 -6.76
N PHE A 4 -9.67 -10.54 -5.78
CA PHE A 4 -9.92 -9.90 -4.49
C PHE A 4 -8.60 -9.66 -3.73
N TYR A 5 -8.64 -8.80 -2.72
CA TYR A 5 -7.49 -8.67 -1.83
C TYR A 5 -7.17 -10.01 -1.16
N ARG A 6 -5.87 -10.32 -1.12
CA ARG A 6 -5.33 -11.33 -0.23
C ARG A 6 -4.22 -10.70 0.62
N GLU A 7 -4.02 -11.24 1.81
CA GLU A 7 -2.85 -10.87 2.62
C GLU A 7 -1.56 -11.27 1.88
N ALA A 8 -0.56 -10.40 1.98
CA ALA A 8 0.76 -10.64 1.45
C ALA A 8 1.45 -11.74 2.25
N VAL A 9 2.21 -12.58 1.56
CA VAL A 9 3.10 -13.58 2.15
C VAL A 9 4.56 -13.19 1.89
N GLN A 10 5.49 -13.82 2.59
CA GLN A 10 6.92 -13.48 2.53
C GLN A 10 7.47 -13.51 1.09
N GLU A 11 6.97 -14.41 0.26
CA GLU A 11 7.34 -14.57 -1.14
C GLU A 11 6.92 -13.36 -2.02
N ASP A 12 5.97 -12.54 -1.55
CA ASP A 12 5.49 -11.35 -2.26
C ASP A 12 6.41 -10.13 -2.06
N LEU A 13 7.20 -10.11 -0.99
CA LEU A 13 8.02 -8.95 -0.61
C LEU A 13 8.93 -8.45 -1.76
N PRO A 14 9.60 -9.31 -2.54
CA PRO A 14 10.34 -8.86 -3.72
C PRO A 14 9.51 -8.09 -4.75
N GLN A 15 8.28 -8.52 -5.00
CA GLN A 15 7.39 -7.88 -5.96
C GLN A 15 6.76 -6.59 -5.40
N ILE A 16 6.46 -6.56 -4.10
CA ILE A 16 6.03 -5.36 -3.37
C ILE A 16 7.10 -4.25 -3.48
N VAL A 17 8.35 -4.59 -3.17
CA VAL A 17 9.50 -3.67 -3.26
C VAL A 17 9.74 -3.21 -4.70
N LYS A 18 9.60 -4.11 -5.68
CA LYS A 18 9.72 -3.75 -7.09
C LYS A 18 8.66 -2.72 -7.52
N ILE A 19 7.40 -2.92 -7.11
CA ILE A 19 6.31 -1.96 -7.40
C ILE A 19 6.60 -0.61 -6.72
N TYR A 20 7.07 -0.62 -5.47
CA TYR A 20 7.45 0.60 -4.75
C TYR A 20 8.57 1.38 -5.47
N ASN A 21 9.68 0.71 -5.77
CA ASN A 21 10.85 1.31 -6.40
C ASN A 21 10.55 1.92 -7.78
N SER A 22 9.54 1.41 -8.49
CA SER A 22 9.06 2.01 -9.75
C SER A 22 8.55 3.46 -9.62
N THR A 23 8.34 3.95 -8.39
CA THR A 23 7.89 5.31 -8.10
C THR A 23 8.95 6.21 -7.47
N VAL A 24 10.09 5.66 -7.01
CA VAL A 24 11.12 6.42 -6.29
C VAL A 24 11.69 7.54 -7.16
N TYR A 25 12.10 7.22 -8.39
CA TYR A 25 12.71 8.20 -9.29
C TYR A 25 11.73 9.25 -9.82
N SER A 26 10.42 9.00 -9.80
CA SER A 26 9.45 10.04 -10.17
C SER A 26 9.39 11.14 -9.10
N GLY A 27 9.74 10.79 -7.85
CA GLY A 27 9.76 11.71 -6.71
C GLY A 27 8.40 12.33 -6.40
N ILE A 28 7.31 11.77 -6.91
CA ILE A 28 5.94 12.31 -6.73
C ILE A 28 5.09 11.46 -5.77
N SER A 29 5.50 10.23 -5.46
CA SER A 29 4.70 9.27 -4.68
C SER A 29 5.38 8.74 -3.41
N THR A 30 6.66 9.06 -3.19
CA THR A 30 7.39 8.69 -1.98
C THR A 30 8.47 9.72 -1.66
N ALA A 31 8.81 9.85 -0.38
CA ALA A 31 9.91 10.65 0.12
C ALA A 31 11.28 9.95 0.02
N ASP A 32 11.30 8.64 -0.25
CA ASP A 32 12.56 7.92 -0.51
C ASP A 32 13.19 8.46 -1.80
N THR A 33 14.48 8.79 -1.74
CA THR A 33 15.25 9.36 -2.87
C THR A 33 16.15 8.32 -3.56
N LYS A 34 16.22 7.12 -3.01
CA LYS A 34 16.98 5.97 -3.52
C LYS A 34 16.12 4.72 -3.38
N GLU A 35 16.32 3.77 -4.30
CA GLU A 35 15.63 2.48 -4.22
C GLU A 35 15.91 1.78 -2.90
N VAL A 36 14.89 1.11 -2.38
CA VAL A 36 14.99 0.29 -1.17
C VAL A 36 15.25 -1.16 -1.57
N SER A 37 15.96 -1.90 -0.73
CA SER A 37 16.19 -3.33 -0.93
C SER A 37 15.09 -4.15 -0.26
N VAL A 38 14.89 -5.39 -0.74
CA VAL A 38 14.05 -6.40 -0.07
C VAL A 38 14.46 -6.56 1.38
N LYS A 39 15.77 -6.72 1.62
CA LYS A 39 16.34 -6.85 2.96
C LYS A 39 16.00 -5.67 3.87
N SER A 40 16.05 -4.44 3.38
CA SER A 40 15.73 -3.24 4.18
C SER A 40 14.25 -3.07 4.48
N LYS A 41 13.36 -3.79 3.78
CA LYS A 41 11.92 -3.75 4.02
C LYS A 41 11.40 -4.98 4.80
N GLN A 42 12.29 -5.86 5.24
CA GLN A 42 11.91 -7.04 6.02
C GLN A 42 11.22 -6.65 7.33
N ASP A 43 11.84 -5.80 8.15
CA ASP A 43 11.25 -5.38 9.43
C ASP A 43 9.91 -4.64 9.24
N TRP A 44 9.80 -3.85 8.18
CA TRP A 44 8.53 -3.20 7.81
C TRP A 44 7.46 -4.24 7.47
N PHE A 45 7.79 -5.23 6.65
CA PHE A 45 6.88 -6.32 6.29
C PHE A 45 6.46 -7.13 7.51
N ASP A 46 7.41 -7.51 8.36
CA ASP A 46 7.16 -8.32 9.57
C ASP A 46 6.32 -7.56 10.61
N SER A 47 6.40 -6.23 10.63
CA SER A 47 5.56 -5.40 11.51
C SER A 47 4.08 -5.38 11.11
N HIS A 48 3.76 -5.75 9.86
CA HIS A 48 2.39 -5.77 9.33
C HIS A 48 1.71 -7.09 9.67
N THR A 49 0.94 -7.10 10.76
CA THR A 49 0.26 -8.30 11.26
C THR A 49 -1.20 -8.03 11.60
N GLY A 50 -2.06 -9.04 11.45
CA GLY A 50 -3.44 -9.04 11.92
C GLY A 50 -4.26 -7.82 11.50
N LYS A 51 -4.36 -6.82 12.39
CA LYS A 51 -5.13 -5.57 12.19
C LYS A 51 -4.44 -4.55 11.26
N LYS A 52 -3.22 -4.83 10.81
CA LYS A 52 -2.43 -3.97 9.93
C LYS A 52 -1.75 -4.82 8.85
N PRO A 53 -2.53 -5.52 8.00
CA PRO A 53 -1.95 -6.39 6.98
C PRO A 53 -1.40 -5.56 5.81
N ILE A 54 -0.47 -6.15 5.07
CA ILE A 54 -0.22 -5.74 3.68
C ILE A 54 -1.14 -6.60 2.81
N LEU A 55 -1.90 -5.96 1.93
CA LEU A 55 -2.80 -6.62 1.00
C LEU A 55 -2.28 -6.48 -0.41
N VAL A 56 -2.39 -7.53 -1.21
CA VAL A 56 -1.99 -7.51 -2.62
C VAL A 56 -3.19 -7.75 -3.55
N LYS A 57 -3.11 -7.18 -4.75
CA LYS A 57 -4.03 -7.41 -5.86
C LYS A 57 -3.33 -8.14 -6.97
N GLU A 58 -3.98 -9.19 -7.47
CA GLU A 58 -3.44 -10.01 -8.55
C GLU A 58 -4.22 -9.87 -9.85
N TYR A 59 -3.52 -10.10 -10.95
CA TYR A 59 -4.09 -10.27 -12.28
C TYR A 59 -3.37 -11.42 -12.97
N HIS A 60 -4.09 -12.53 -13.22
CA HIS A 60 -3.53 -13.78 -13.74
C HIS A 60 -2.33 -14.28 -12.93
N GLY A 61 -2.45 -14.32 -11.60
CA GLY A 61 -1.43 -14.81 -10.68
C GLY A 61 -0.20 -13.91 -10.55
N LYS A 62 -0.25 -12.68 -11.08
CA LYS A 62 0.80 -11.67 -10.91
C LYS A 62 0.30 -10.55 -10.02
N ILE A 63 1.08 -10.18 -9.00
CA ILE A 63 0.79 -9.01 -8.18
C ILE A 63 0.96 -7.73 -9.01
N ILE A 64 -0.12 -6.96 -9.09
CA ILE A 64 -0.20 -5.70 -9.84
C ILE A 64 -0.33 -4.47 -8.95
N ALA A 65 -0.66 -4.64 -7.69
CA ALA A 65 -0.73 -3.57 -6.72
C ALA A 65 -0.67 -4.12 -5.30
N TRP A 66 -0.37 -3.24 -4.35
CA TRP A 66 -0.47 -3.54 -2.93
C TRP A 66 -0.99 -2.34 -2.14
N VAL A 67 -1.56 -2.64 -0.98
CA VAL A 67 -2.07 -1.68 0.01
C VAL A 67 -1.45 -2.02 1.36
N SER A 68 -0.92 -1.03 2.08
CA SER A 68 -0.52 -1.19 3.49
C SER A 68 -1.30 -0.25 4.39
N PHE A 69 -1.38 -0.63 5.66
CA PHE A 69 -1.98 0.15 6.73
C PHE A 69 -0.95 0.32 7.83
N ASP A 70 -0.29 1.47 7.86
CA ASP A 70 0.72 1.79 8.85
C ASP A 70 0.05 2.51 10.05
N PRO A 71 0.48 2.28 11.30
CA PRO A 71 -0.01 3.05 12.44
C PRO A 71 0.30 4.55 12.25
N PHE A 72 -0.72 5.42 12.32
CA PHE A 72 -0.54 6.84 12.05
C PHE A 72 0.36 7.54 13.08
N TYR A 73 0.05 7.36 14.38
CA TYR A 73 0.79 8.01 15.45
C TYR A 73 0.74 7.14 16.70
N GLY A 74 1.89 6.85 17.31
CA GLY A 74 2.06 5.87 18.40
C GLY A 74 1.42 6.23 19.74
N ARG A 75 0.40 7.10 19.76
CA ARG A 75 -0.38 7.41 20.96
C ARG A 75 -1.69 6.62 20.94
N PRO A 76 -2.15 6.07 22.09
CA PRO A 76 -3.33 5.21 22.15
C PRO A 76 -4.61 5.79 21.54
N ALA A 77 -4.81 7.11 21.62
CA ALA A 77 -5.97 7.78 21.03
C ALA A 77 -6.08 7.64 19.50
N TYR A 78 -4.98 7.29 18.81
CA TYR A 78 -4.93 7.07 17.36
C TYR A 78 -4.89 5.60 16.96
N GLU A 79 -5.17 4.66 17.87
CA GLU A 79 -5.13 3.21 17.55
C GLU A 79 -6.08 2.83 16.40
N GLN A 80 -7.20 3.54 16.27
CA GLN A 80 -8.17 3.35 15.18
C GLN A 80 -7.89 4.21 13.93
N THR A 81 -6.73 4.86 13.87
CA THR A 81 -6.28 5.66 12.72
C THR A 81 -5.08 4.98 12.06
N ALA A 82 -5.17 4.75 10.75
CA ALA A 82 -4.06 4.21 9.97
C ALA A 82 -3.70 5.14 8.82
N GLU A 83 -2.42 5.23 8.52
CA GLU A 83 -1.95 5.73 7.24
C GLU A 83 -2.14 4.64 6.19
N ILE A 84 -2.76 4.98 5.05
CA ILE A 84 -2.93 4.08 3.92
C ILE A 84 -1.94 4.42 2.82
N SER A 85 -1.25 3.40 2.33
CA SER A 85 -0.40 3.49 1.14
C SER A 85 -0.94 2.56 0.06
N ILE A 86 -1.05 3.06 -1.18
CA ILE A 86 -1.48 2.26 -2.35
C ILE A 86 -0.46 2.45 -3.45
N TYR A 87 0.16 1.35 -3.89
CA TYR A 87 1.09 1.37 -5.02
C TYR A 87 0.67 0.38 -6.09
N ILE A 88 0.66 0.85 -7.34
CA ILE A 88 0.20 0.10 -8.51
C ILE A 88 1.38 -0.04 -9.49
N ASP A 89 1.56 -1.25 -10.02
CA ASP A 89 2.51 -1.55 -11.09
C ASP A 89 2.29 -0.58 -12.27
N PRO A 90 3.36 0.01 -12.84
CA PRO A 90 3.24 1.04 -13.87
C PRO A 90 2.42 0.59 -15.10
N ASN A 91 2.40 -0.71 -15.42
CA ASN A 91 1.63 -1.24 -16.56
C ASN A 91 0.10 -1.26 -16.30
N PHE A 92 -0.32 -1.02 -15.05
CA PHE A 92 -1.72 -1.05 -14.62
C PHE A 92 -2.23 0.34 -14.19
N ARG A 93 -1.40 1.39 -14.26
CA ARG A 93 -1.81 2.78 -13.96
C ARG A 93 -2.70 3.36 -15.06
N GLY A 94 -3.42 4.44 -14.73
CA GLY A 94 -4.32 5.13 -15.68
C GLY A 94 -5.63 4.39 -15.97
N LYS A 95 -5.90 3.28 -15.27
CA LYS A 95 -7.09 2.42 -15.45
C LYS A 95 -8.12 2.60 -14.33
N LYS A 96 -8.07 3.72 -13.59
CA LYS A 96 -8.90 4.01 -12.40
C LYS A 96 -8.80 2.98 -11.26
N LEU A 97 -7.79 2.10 -11.29
CA LEU A 97 -7.59 1.09 -10.26
C LEU A 97 -7.27 1.68 -8.88
N GLY A 98 -6.62 2.84 -8.82
CA GLY A 98 -6.36 3.51 -7.53
C GLY A 98 -7.63 3.86 -6.78
N GLN A 99 -8.64 4.40 -7.49
CA GLN A 99 -9.95 4.69 -6.92
C GLN A 99 -10.65 3.41 -6.46
N GLN A 100 -10.69 2.39 -7.33
CA GLN A 100 -11.32 1.10 -7.00
C GLN A 100 -10.68 0.48 -5.75
N PHE A 101 -9.35 0.43 -5.70
CA PHE A 101 -8.60 -0.17 -4.59
C PHE A 101 -8.78 0.63 -3.28
N LEU A 102 -8.88 1.96 -3.37
CA LEU A 102 -9.21 2.78 -2.20
C LEU A 102 -10.62 2.50 -1.68
N GLU A 103 -11.62 2.41 -2.54
CA GLU A 103 -13.01 2.10 -2.15
C GLU A 103 -13.09 0.72 -1.46
N GLU A 104 -12.42 -0.28 -2.01
CA GLU A 104 -12.33 -1.62 -1.41
C GLU A 104 -11.59 -1.60 -0.06
N ALA A 105 -10.50 -0.83 0.07
CA ALA A 105 -9.76 -0.67 1.32
C ALA A 105 -10.59 0.05 2.40
N ILE A 106 -11.38 1.06 2.03
CA ILE A 106 -12.32 1.75 2.92
C ILE A 106 -13.37 0.77 3.44
N ALA A 107 -13.92 -0.08 2.57
CA ALA A 107 -14.91 -1.08 2.96
C ALA A 107 -14.33 -2.14 3.92
N LEU A 108 -13.05 -2.48 3.77
CA LEU A 108 -12.35 -3.44 4.63
C LEU A 108 -11.93 -2.83 5.98
N ALA A 109 -11.57 -1.54 6.03
CA ALA A 109 -10.97 -0.89 7.21
C ALA A 109 -11.68 -1.18 8.56
N PRO A 110 -13.03 -1.22 8.66
CA PRO A 110 -13.69 -1.55 9.92
C PRO A 110 -13.38 -2.94 10.46
N THR A 111 -13.15 -3.93 9.61
CA THR A 111 -12.80 -5.30 10.04
C THR A 111 -11.40 -5.37 10.65
N LEU A 112 -10.55 -4.39 10.31
CA LEU A 112 -9.19 -4.21 10.83
C LEU A 112 -9.14 -3.30 12.07
N ASN A 113 -10.29 -2.94 12.64
CA ASN A 113 -10.41 -1.94 13.72
C ASN A 113 -9.85 -0.55 13.32
N ILE A 114 -9.99 -0.18 12.05
CA ILE A 114 -9.61 1.14 11.53
C ILE A 114 -10.89 1.93 11.26
N ARG A 115 -10.98 3.11 11.88
CA ARG A 115 -12.08 4.07 11.72
C ARG A 115 -11.71 5.24 10.83
N THR A 116 -10.43 5.60 10.80
CA THR A 116 -9.92 6.74 10.03
C THR A 116 -8.73 6.30 9.18
N LEU A 117 -8.79 6.58 7.89
CA LEU A 117 -7.66 6.42 6.97
C LEU A 117 -7.08 7.79 6.64
N LEU A 118 -5.76 7.88 6.65
CA LEU A 118 -5.01 9.08 6.26
C LEU A 118 -4.11 8.73 5.08
N ALA A 119 -4.14 9.55 4.03
CA ALA A 119 -3.24 9.41 2.90
C ALA A 119 -2.34 10.66 2.83
N LEU A 120 -1.03 10.46 2.81
CA LEU A 120 -0.06 11.54 2.63
C LEU A 120 0.29 11.66 1.16
N ILE A 121 -0.23 12.69 0.51
CA ILE A 121 -0.06 12.89 -0.94
C ILE A 121 0.76 14.16 -1.17
N PHE A 122 1.84 14.03 -1.93
CA PHE A 122 2.57 15.21 -2.40
C PHE A 122 1.67 16.05 -3.30
N ARG A 123 1.63 17.36 -3.06
CA ARG A 123 0.79 18.30 -3.81
C ARG A 123 0.92 18.20 -5.34
N LYS A 124 2.08 17.80 -5.84
CA LYS A 124 2.35 17.63 -7.28
C LYS A 124 1.82 16.31 -7.89
N ASN A 125 1.19 15.45 -7.10
CA ASN A 125 0.63 14.17 -7.55
C ASN A 125 -0.88 14.31 -7.78
N ASP A 126 -1.25 15.05 -8.85
CA ASP A 126 -2.65 15.36 -9.17
C ASP A 126 -3.51 14.12 -9.42
N ALA A 127 -2.91 13.01 -9.86
CA ALA A 127 -3.63 11.76 -10.10
C ALA A 127 -4.08 11.05 -8.81
N SER A 128 -3.52 11.43 -7.66
CA SER A 128 -3.87 10.86 -6.35
C SER A 128 -4.78 11.76 -5.51
N LEU A 129 -4.93 13.03 -5.86
CA LEU A 129 -5.83 13.99 -5.20
C LEU A 129 -7.27 13.83 -5.70
#